data_AF-A0A847J251-F1
#
_entry.id   AF-A0A847J251-F1
#
_cell.length_a   1.000
_cell.length_b   1.000
_cell.length_c   1.000
_cell.angle_alpha   90.00
_cell.angle_beta   90.00
_cell.angle_gamma   90.00
#
_symmetry.space_group_name_H-M   'P 1'
#
loop_
_entity.id
_entity.type
_entity.pdbx_description
1 polymer ?
#
loop_
_entity_poly.entity_id
_entity_poly.type
_entity_poly.pdbx_seq_one_letter_code
_entity_poly.pdbx_strand_id
1 'polypeptide(L)'
;QLQSLTGIGAKKAQDIIDYREQNGPFKTPEDLANVSGFGEKTIEKLMGDLLAVVNQIKVKNILTSEGSLNHTKFIKLLKKTGANIMVAHAGQRLKIFDRYLEVLYPLTPGDGKNNDSIVLYGELYGKNFLFTGDLEEPGERALLAHYPSLTVDVLKVGHHGSKTSSSEPFIKAINPSIALISCGLDNRYGHPNTETLTTFRTYGIQTFRTDESGAIKFEKNSKSWHISTVK
;
A
#
# COMPACT_ATOMS: atom_id res chain seq x y z
N GLN A 1 -16.64 -18.67 24.12
CA GLN A 1 -17.16 -18.45 22.75
C GLN A 1 -16.26 -17.55 21.90
N LEU A 2 -15.69 -16.44 22.41
CA LEU A 2 -14.79 -15.61 21.59
C LEU A 2 -13.39 -16.23 21.37
N GLN A 3 -12.86 -16.94 22.35
CA GLN A 3 -11.54 -17.59 22.27
C GLN A 3 -11.48 -18.80 21.32
N SER A 4 -12.63 -19.31 20.87
CA SER A 4 -12.70 -20.38 19.87
C SER A 4 -12.67 -19.84 18.43
N LEU A 5 -12.62 -18.52 18.24
CA LEU A 5 -12.45 -17.90 16.93
C LEU A 5 -10.96 -17.84 16.58
N THR A 6 -10.61 -18.32 15.39
CA THR A 6 -9.24 -18.32 14.86
C THR A 6 -8.63 -16.91 14.93
N GLY A 7 -7.49 -16.75 15.61
CA GLY A 7 -6.78 -15.47 15.76
C GLY A 7 -7.22 -14.60 16.95
N ILE A 8 -8.18 -15.05 17.76
CA ILE A 8 -8.66 -14.38 18.97
C ILE A 8 -8.16 -15.13 20.21
N GLY A 9 -6.99 -14.76 20.72
CA GLY A 9 -6.46 -15.27 21.99
C GLY A 9 -7.15 -14.65 23.22
N ALA A 10 -6.86 -15.19 24.41
CA ALA A 10 -7.50 -14.78 25.67
C ALA A 10 -7.49 -13.25 25.90
N LYS A 11 -6.38 -12.58 25.61
CA LYS A 11 -6.26 -11.12 25.73
C LYS A 11 -7.23 -10.36 24.81
N LYS A 12 -7.24 -10.69 23.51
CA LYS A 12 -8.15 -10.05 22.54
C LYS A 12 -9.62 -10.33 22.84
N ALA A 13 -9.92 -11.52 23.34
CA ALA A 13 -11.27 -11.84 23.79
C ALA A 13 -11.69 -10.96 24.97
N GLN A 14 -10.78 -10.70 25.92
CA GLN A 14 -11.01 -9.80 27.04
C GLN A 14 -11.19 -8.36 26.56
N ASP A 15 -10.31 -7.86 25.68
CA ASP A 15 -10.41 -6.51 25.13
C ASP A 15 -11.76 -6.26 24.42
N ILE A 16 -12.30 -7.27 23.71
CA ILE A 16 -13.64 -7.21 23.09
C ILE A 16 -14.74 -7.10 24.16
N ILE A 17 -14.62 -7.85 25.26
CA ILE A 17 -15.61 -7.85 26.34
C ILE A 17 -15.59 -6.49 27.03
N ASP A 18 -14.42 -6.02 27.44
CA ASP A 18 -14.23 -4.74 28.13
C ASP A 18 -14.78 -3.56 27.30
N TYR A 19 -14.53 -3.57 25.98
CA TYR A 19 -15.10 -2.57 25.09
C TYR A 19 -16.63 -2.60 25.07
N ARG A 20 -17.23 -3.80 25.00
CA ARG A 20 -18.69 -3.96 24.94
C ARG A 20 -19.39 -3.58 26.25
N GLU A 21 -18.72 -3.80 27.38
CA GLU A 21 -19.23 -3.36 28.69
C GLU A 21 -19.28 -1.84 28.80
N GLN A 22 -18.30 -1.14 28.23
CA GLN A 22 -18.21 0.33 28.28
C GLN A 22 -19.05 1.02 27.20
N ASN A 23 -19.15 0.44 26.01
CA ASN A 23 -19.69 1.11 24.82
C ASN A 23 -20.95 0.46 24.26
N GLY A 24 -21.40 -0.64 24.86
CA GLY A 24 -22.50 -1.46 24.36
C GLY A 24 -22.09 -2.43 23.26
N PRO A 25 -23.04 -3.22 22.72
CA PRO A 25 -22.75 -4.20 21.67
C PRO A 25 -22.29 -3.51 20.37
N PHE A 26 -21.42 -4.17 19.61
CA PHE A 26 -21.08 -3.76 18.25
C PHE A 26 -22.34 -3.75 17.37
N LYS A 27 -22.48 -2.73 16.54
CA LYS A 27 -23.56 -2.58 15.56
C LYS A 27 -23.14 -3.16 14.21
N THR A 28 -21.84 -3.12 13.91
CA THR A 28 -21.25 -3.61 12.66
C THR A 28 -19.94 -4.37 12.93
N PRO A 29 -19.51 -5.28 12.04
CA PRO A 29 -18.20 -5.94 12.14
C PRO A 29 -17.02 -4.95 12.17
N GLU A 30 -17.16 -3.77 11.58
CA GLU A 30 -16.14 -2.72 11.51
C GLU A 30 -15.86 -2.08 12.87
N ASP A 31 -16.83 -2.12 13.79
CA ASP A 31 -16.66 -1.57 15.15
C ASP A 31 -15.56 -2.29 15.94
N LEU A 32 -15.14 -3.48 15.50
CA LEU A 32 -14.04 -4.24 16.08
C LEU A 32 -12.71 -3.49 16.00
N ALA A 33 -12.55 -2.56 15.06
CA ALA A 33 -11.35 -1.71 14.95
C ALA A 33 -11.21 -0.71 16.11
N ASN A 34 -12.29 -0.47 16.88
CA ASN A 34 -12.25 0.39 18.06
C ASN A 34 -11.78 -0.35 19.33
N VAL A 35 -11.60 -1.67 19.24
CA VAL A 35 -11.05 -2.49 20.31
C VAL A 35 -9.53 -2.43 20.28
N SER A 36 -8.91 -2.08 21.41
CA SER A 36 -7.46 -2.11 21.58
C SER A 36 -6.87 -3.46 21.13
N GLY A 37 -5.78 -3.45 20.35
CA GLY A 37 -5.17 -4.64 19.76
C GLY A 37 -5.78 -5.16 18.44
N PHE A 38 -6.86 -4.54 17.94
CA PHE A 38 -7.39 -4.74 16.59
C PHE A 38 -7.01 -3.54 15.71
N GLY A 39 -6.43 -3.79 14.52
CA GLY A 39 -5.94 -2.73 13.62
C GLY A 39 -4.65 -2.00 14.06
N GLU A 40 -4.27 -2.06 15.34
CA GLU A 40 -3.14 -1.28 15.90
C GLU A 40 -1.76 -1.67 15.37
N LYS A 41 -1.53 -2.95 15.06
CA LYS A 41 -0.19 -3.45 14.70
C LYS A 41 0.33 -2.91 13.37
N THR A 42 -0.55 -2.58 12.43
CA THR A 42 -0.14 -2.05 11.12
C THR A 42 0.27 -0.59 11.24
N ILE A 43 -0.51 0.21 11.99
CA ILE A 43 -0.22 1.63 12.20
C ILE A 43 1.01 1.81 13.09
N GLU A 44 1.18 1.04 14.17
CA GLU A 44 2.36 1.14 15.05
C GLU A 44 3.66 0.74 14.34
N LYS A 45 3.62 -0.27 13.47
CA LYS A 45 4.78 -0.67 12.68
C LYS A 45 5.17 0.41 11.67
N LEU A 46 4.20 0.95 10.92
CA LEU A 46 4.42 2.06 10.00
C LEU A 46 4.86 3.35 10.73
N MET A 47 4.38 3.57 11.96
CA MET A 47 4.80 4.68 12.83
C MET A 47 6.28 4.58 13.23
N GLY A 48 6.76 3.38 13.56
CA GLY A 48 8.17 3.15 13.90
C GLY A 48 9.09 3.44 12.72
N ASP A 49 8.72 2.96 11.54
CA ASP A 49 9.55 3.09 10.33
C ASP A 49 9.65 4.55 9.85
N LEU A 50 8.55 5.32 9.88
CA LEU A 50 8.57 6.72 9.48
C LEU A 50 9.48 7.57 10.38
N LEU A 51 9.40 7.41 11.71
CA LEU A 51 10.26 8.15 12.63
C LEU A 51 11.73 7.75 12.48
N ALA A 52 12.01 6.46 12.23
CA ALA A 52 13.37 6.00 11.96
C ALA A 52 13.97 6.70 10.74
N VAL A 53 13.19 6.84 9.66
CA VAL A 53 13.62 7.54 8.44
C VAL A 53 13.81 9.03 8.70
N VAL A 54 12.84 9.71 9.32
CA VAL A 54 12.91 11.17 9.57
C VAL A 54 14.06 11.55 10.49
N ASN A 55 14.46 10.66 11.42
CA ASN A 55 15.60 10.90 12.30
C ASN A 55 16.96 10.73 11.59
N GLN A 56 17.02 9.97 10.50
CA GLN A 56 18.25 9.73 9.74
C GLN A 56 18.36 10.62 8.50
N ILE A 57 17.24 11.06 7.95
CA ILE A 57 17.16 11.83 6.70
C ILE A 57 16.29 13.05 6.93
N LYS A 58 16.77 14.23 6.51
CA LYS A 58 16.00 15.47 6.57
C LYS A 58 14.82 15.40 5.59
N VAL A 59 13.64 15.06 6.09
CA VAL A 59 12.39 15.05 5.33
C VAL A 59 11.77 16.45 5.34
N LYS A 60 11.68 17.08 4.16
CA LYS A 60 11.05 18.41 4.02
C LYS A 60 9.53 18.33 3.92
N ASN A 61 9.04 17.40 3.12
CA ASN A 61 7.62 17.23 2.83
C ASN A 61 7.21 15.78 3.04
N ILE A 62 6.02 15.56 3.59
CA ILE A 62 5.34 14.27 3.64
C ILE A 62 4.03 14.42 2.87
N LEU A 63 3.87 13.61 1.83
CA LEU A 63 2.62 13.53 1.07
C LEU A 63 1.75 12.42 1.66
N THR A 64 0.46 12.71 1.89
CA THR A 64 -0.51 11.75 2.42
C THR A 64 -1.88 11.94 1.78
N SER A 65 -2.80 10.99 1.98
CA SER A 65 -4.18 11.13 1.53
C SER A 65 -4.97 12.00 2.51
N GLU A 66 -6.04 12.63 2.03
CA GLU A 66 -6.89 13.45 2.89
C GLU A 66 -7.56 12.62 3.98
N GLY A 67 -8.07 11.43 3.65
CA GLY A 67 -8.70 10.53 4.61
C GLY A 67 -7.73 10.04 5.69
N SER A 68 -6.44 9.91 5.39
CA SER A 68 -5.41 9.59 6.40
C SER A 68 -5.33 10.63 7.51
N LEU A 69 -5.66 11.90 7.22
CA LEU A 69 -5.67 12.99 8.20
C LEU A 69 -6.87 12.95 9.15
N ASN A 70 -7.80 12.00 9.00
CA ASN A 70 -8.85 11.75 10.00
C ASN A 70 -8.34 10.88 11.17
N HIS A 71 -7.16 10.27 11.04
CA HIS A 71 -6.60 9.37 12.04
C HIS A 71 -5.73 10.11 13.06
N THR A 72 -6.28 10.37 14.26
CA THR A 72 -5.60 11.14 15.33
C THR A 72 -4.20 10.62 15.66
N LYS A 73 -3.97 9.29 15.67
CA LYS A 73 -2.64 8.69 15.92
C LYS A 73 -1.65 9.08 14.82
N PHE A 74 -2.06 9.05 13.56
CA PHE A 74 -1.24 9.44 12.42
C PHE A 74 -0.93 10.94 12.41
N ILE A 75 -1.90 11.81 12.72
CA ILE A 75 -1.64 13.25 12.86
C ILE A 75 -0.60 13.53 13.95
N LYS A 76 -0.71 12.87 15.11
CA LYS A 76 0.27 12.99 16.20
C LYS A 76 1.67 12.56 15.76
N LEU A 77 1.78 11.51 14.94
CA LEU A 77 3.02 11.06 14.33
C LEU A 77 3.60 12.13 13.40
N LEU A 78 2.81 12.62 12.44
CA LEU A 78 3.22 13.63 11.48
C LEU A 78 3.76 14.89 12.16
N LYS A 79 3.11 15.36 13.24
CA LYS A 79 3.58 16.50 14.04
C LYS A 79 4.98 16.31 14.61
N LYS A 80 5.36 15.08 14.99
CA LYS A 80 6.70 14.77 15.53
C LYS A 80 7.80 14.85 14.47
N THR A 81 7.44 14.75 13.19
CA THR A 81 8.42 14.77 12.10
C THR A 81 8.98 16.17 11.81
N GLY A 82 8.22 17.22 12.12
CA GLY A 82 8.54 18.60 11.73
C GLY A 82 8.49 18.86 10.21
N ALA A 83 8.07 17.89 9.40
CA ALA A 83 7.93 18.03 7.96
C ALA A 83 6.65 18.80 7.60
N ASN A 84 6.66 19.46 6.44
CA ASN A 84 5.46 20.03 5.86
C ASN A 84 4.55 18.91 5.33
N ILE A 85 3.28 18.92 5.74
CA ILE A 85 2.30 17.90 5.36
C ILE A 85 1.52 18.38 4.13
N MET A 86 1.55 17.57 3.08
CA MET A 86 0.85 17.83 1.83
C MET A 86 -0.21 16.76 1.60
N VAL A 87 -1.36 17.16 1.08
CA VAL A 87 -2.41 16.23 0.66
C VAL A 87 -2.22 15.92 -0.83
N ALA A 88 -2.31 14.64 -1.17
CA ALA A 88 -2.27 14.17 -2.56
C ALA A 88 -3.61 14.40 -3.24
N HIS A 89 -3.57 14.94 -4.45
CA HIS A 89 -4.75 15.12 -5.29
C HIS A 89 -4.49 14.55 -6.69
N ALA A 90 -5.47 13.87 -7.29
CA ALA A 90 -5.37 13.37 -8.65
C ALA A 90 -4.98 14.51 -9.63
N GLY A 91 -4.06 14.21 -10.56
CA GLY A 91 -3.45 15.17 -11.48
C GLY A 91 -2.27 15.97 -10.91
N GLN A 92 -2.00 15.89 -9.59
CA GLN A 92 -0.84 16.55 -8.99
C GLN A 92 0.45 15.90 -9.49
N ARG A 93 1.42 16.73 -9.93
CA ARG A 93 2.73 16.26 -10.38
C ARG A 93 3.80 16.48 -9.32
N LEU A 94 4.46 15.41 -8.93
CA LEU A 94 5.56 15.36 -7.99
C LEU A 94 6.88 15.28 -8.75
N LYS A 95 7.73 16.29 -8.61
CA LYS A 95 9.05 16.27 -9.26
C LYS A 95 9.93 15.21 -8.60
N ILE A 96 10.48 14.31 -9.41
CA ILE A 96 11.48 13.32 -8.98
C ILE A 96 12.63 13.33 -9.99
N PHE A 97 13.85 13.59 -9.53
CA PHE A 97 15.00 13.82 -10.40
C PHE A 97 14.72 14.90 -11.48
N ASP A 98 14.92 14.57 -12.75
CA ASP A 98 14.63 15.36 -13.94
C ASP A 98 13.21 15.11 -14.52
N ARG A 99 12.38 14.33 -13.81
CA ARG A 99 11.06 13.86 -14.26
C ARG A 99 9.97 14.15 -13.23
N TYR A 100 8.79 13.58 -13.46
CA TYR A 100 7.62 13.72 -12.60
C TYR A 100 6.93 12.36 -12.42
N LEU A 101 6.39 12.16 -11.22
CA LEU A 101 5.31 11.20 -10.98
C LEU A 101 4.01 11.98 -10.84
N GLU A 102 2.98 11.56 -11.55
CA GLU A 102 1.62 12.07 -11.43
C GLU A 102 0.85 11.24 -10.42
N VAL A 103 0.13 11.91 -9.52
CA VAL A 103 -0.85 11.27 -8.63
C VAL A 103 -2.07 10.94 -9.48
N LEU A 104 -2.42 9.65 -9.62
CA LEU A 104 -3.62 9.26 -10.36
C LEU A 104 -4.84 9.05 -9.44
N TYR A 105 -4.60 8.74 -8.17
CA TYR A 105 -5.62 8.40 -7.18
C TYR A 105 -5.12 8.77 -5.77
N PRO A 106 -5.97 9.17 -4.81
CA PRO A 106 -7.45 9.18 -4.84
C PRO A 106 -8.07 10.23 -5.76
N LEU A 107 -9.17 9.85 -6.43
CA LEU A 107 -9.97 10.76 -7.28
C LEU A 107 -10.86 11.69 -6.44
N THR A 108 -11.29 11.21 -5.27
CA THR A 108 -12.03 11.95 -4.25
C THR A 108 -11.52 11.52 -2.88
N PRO A 109 -11.58 12.38 -1.85
CA PRO A 109 -11.14 12.01 -0.50
C PRO A 109 -11.81 10.72 0.00
N GLY A 110 -11.00 9.77 0.47
CA GLY A 110 -11.47 8.50 1.05
C GLY A 110 -11.50 8.51 2.58
N ASP A 111 -11.51 7.32 3.18
CA ASP A 111 -11.59 7.11 4.63
C ASP A 111 -10.22 6.86 5.31
N GLY A 112 -9.13 7.01 4.57
CA GLY A 112 -7.77 6.75 5.05
C GLY A 112 -7.42 5.26 5.15
N LYS A 113 -8.19 4.36 4.55
CA LYS A 113 -7.85 2.93 4.44
C LYS A 113 -7.22 2.61 3.08
N ASN A 114 -7.13 1.32 2.75
CA ASN A 114 -6.52 0.80 1.53
C ASN A 114 -6.97 1.50 0.24
N ASN A 115 -8.28 1.73 0.06
CA ASN A 115 -8.84 2.43 -1.10
C ASN A 115 -8.73 3.96 -1.04
N ASP A 116 -7.94 4.50 -0.12
CA ASP A 116 -7.48 5.89 -0.09
C ASP A 116 -5.96 5.97 -0.33
N SER A 117 -5.33 4.86 -0.76
CA SER A 117 -3.92 4.78 -1.14
C SER A 117 -3.58 5.80 -2.22
N ILE A 118 -2.41 6.41 -2.13
CA ILE A 118 -1.90 7.28 -3.20
C ILE A 118 -1.37 6.40 -4.34
N VAL A 119 -1.95 6.52 -5.53
CA VAL A 119 -1.41 5.90 -6.74
C VAL A 119 -0.54 6.89 -7.47
N LEU A 120 0.71 6.49 -7.75
CA LEU A 120 1.66 7.30 -8.50
C LEU A 120 1.97 6.64 -9.84
N TYR A 121 2.04 7.45 -10.90
CA TYR A 121 2.37 7.01 -12.25
C TYR A 121 3.42 7.91 -12.89
N GLY A 122 4.37 7.34 -13.61
CA GLY A 122 5.28 8.14 -14.43
C GLY A 122 6.42 7.35 -15.04
N GLU A 123 7.16 8.02 -15.91
CA GLU A 123 8.29 7.42 -16.61
C GLU A 123 9.54 7.44 -15.73
N LEU A 124 10.08 6.26 -15.44
CA LEU A 124 11.39 6.07 -14.83
C LEU A 124 12.16 5.06 -15.69
N TYR A 125 13.46 5.27 -15.91
CA TYR A 125 14.29 4.35 -16.71
C TYR A 125 13.74 4.09 -18.15
N GLY A 126 12.99 5.03 -18.72
CA GLY A 126 12.34 4.85 -20.04
C GLY A 126 11.20 3.83 -20.02
N LYS A 127 10.58 3.64 -18.85
CA LYS A 127 9.49 2.69 -18.59
C LYS A 127 8.39 3.37 -17.77
N ASN A 128 7.14 3.03 -18.05
CA ASN A 128 5.99 3.52 -17.31
C ASN A 128 5.82 2.73 -16.01
N PHE A 129 6.07 3.38 -14.88
CA PHE A 129 5.89 2.78 -13.55
C PHE A 129 4.52 3.15 -12.99
N LEU A 130 3.87 2.17 -12.35
CA LEU A 130 2.69 2.39 -11.54
C LEU A 130 2.93 1.88 -10.11
N PHE A 131 2.79 2.76 -9.12
CA PHE A 131 2.88 2.44 -7.70
C PHE A 131 1.50 2.55 -7.10
N THR A 132 0.88 1.43 -6.73
CA THR A 132 -0.53 1.40 -6.32
C THR A 132 -0.76 1.46 -4.81
N GLY A 133 0.30 1.50 -4.00
CA GLY A 133 0.16 1.43 -2.54
C GLY A 133 -0.55 0.15 -2.13
N ASP A 134 -1.63 0.28 -1.37
CA ASP A 134 -2.49 -0.83 -0.95
C ASP A 134 -3.88 -0.76 -1.63
N LEU A 135 -3.99 -0.11 -2.79
CA LEU A 135 -5.24 0.01 -3.53
C LEU A 135 -5.86 -1.38 -3.83
N GLU A 136 -7.15 -1.52 -3.55
CA GLU A 136 -7.89 -2.76 -3.79
C GLU A 136 -8.78 -2.65 -5.02
N GLU A 137 -9.40 -3.77 -5.41
CA GLU A 137 -10.22 -3.87 -6.62
C GLU A 137 -11.21 -2.71 -6.84
N PRO A 138 -11.93 -2.16 -5.83
CA PRO A 138 -12.81 -1.01 -6.05
C PRO A 138 -12.06 0.23 -6.58
N GLY A 139 -10.89 0.52 -6.01
CA GLY A 139 -10.02 1.60 -6.47
C GLY A 139 -9.41 1.31 -7.84
N GLU A 140 -9.04 0.06 -8.13
CA GLU A 140 -8.55 -0.35 -9.44
C GLU A 140 -9.59 -0.13 -10.54
N ARG A 141 -10.84 -0.51 -10.30
CA ARG A 141 -11.95 -0.27 -11.24
C ARG A 141 -12.18 1.22 -11.46
N ALA A 142 -12.15 2.03 -10.39
CA ALA A 142 -12.28 3.48 -10.51
C ALA A 142 -11.12 4.10 -11.31
N LEU A 143 -9.90 3.61 -11.11
CA LEU A 143 -8.73 4.04 -11.85
C LEU A 143 -8.87 3.75 -13.35
N LEU A 144 -9.30 2.54 -13.74
CA LEU A 144 -9.52 2.19 -15.16
C LEU A 144 -10.68 2.99 -15.79
N ALA A 145 -11.74 3.26 -15.04
CA ALA A 145 -12.85 4.06 -15.53
C ALA A 145 -12.40 5.50 -15.84
N HIS A 146 -11.49 6.05 -15.04
CA HIS A 146 -10.97 7.41 -15.24
C HIS A 146 -9.82 7.45 -16.26
N TYR A 147 -8.97 6.43 -16.31
CA TYR A 147 -7.82 6.31 -17.21
C TYR A 147 -7.90 5.03 -18.07
N PRO A 148 -8.84 4.95 -19.04
CA PRO A 148 -9.09 3.72 -19.79
C PRO A 148 -7.95 3.31 -20.73
N SER A 149 -6.99 4.21 -20.99
CA SER A 149 -5.81 3.97 -21.83
C SER A 149 -4.51 3.86 -21.01
N LEU A 150 -4.61 3.65 -19.69
CA LEU A 150 -3.46 3.51 -18.81
C LEU A 150 -2.62 2.29 -19.22
N THR A 151 -1.37 2.52 -19.60
CA THR A 151 -0.39 1.47 -19.93
C THR A 151 0.76 1.51 -18.95
N VAL A 152 1.18 0.34 -18.49
CA VAL A 152 2.19 0.18 -17.45
C VAL A 152 3.25 -0.80 -17.96
N ASP A 153 4.52 -0.49 -17.79
CA ASP A 153 5.61 -1.45 -18.01
C ASP A 153 5.95 -2.20 -16.73
N VAL A 154 6.03 -1.45 -15.61
CA VAL A 154 6.45 -1.94 -14.30
C VAL A 154 5.41 -1.59 -13.25
N LEU A 155 4.79 -2.61 -12.68
CA LEU A 155 3.82 -2.49 -11.60
C LEU A 155 4.50 -2.75 -10.25
N LYS A 156 4.51 -1.76 -9.35
CA LYS A 156 4.70 -2.05 -7.93
C LYS A 156 3.37 -2.52 -7.37
N VAL A 157 3.31 -3.82 -7.11
CA VAL A 157 2.08 -4.57 -6.79
C VAL A 157 1.43 -4.04 -5.52
N GLY A 158 0.10 -3.93 -5.59
CA GLY A 158 -0.76 -3.42 -4.54
C GLY A 158 -0.79 -4.34 -3.33
N HIS A 159 -0.82 -3.77 -2.13
CA HIS A 159 -1.12 -4.48 -0.88
C HIS A 159 -0.28 -5.74 -0.69
N HIS A 160 1.01 -5.63 -0.98
CA HIS A 160 1.99 -6.72 -0.86
C HIS A 160 1.68 -7.98 -1.70
N GLY A 161 0.78 -7.88 -2.69
CA GLY A 161 0.26 -9.03 -3.44
C GLY A 161 -0.92 -9.72 -2.77
N SER A 162 -1.72 -8.98 -2.00
CA SER A 162 -3.02 -9.45 -1.50
C SER A 162 -3.95 -9.85 -2.65
N LYS A 163 -4.78 -10.87 -2.43
CA LYS A 163 -5.87 -11.26 -3.35
C LYS A 163 -6.97 -10.20 -3.49
N THR A 164 -7.00 -9.19 -2.62
CA THR A 164 -7.94 -8.04 -2.72
C THR A 164 -7.46 -6.97 -3.71
N SER A 165 -6.24 -7.11 -4.22
CA SER A 165 -5.59 -6.21 -5.17
C SER A 165 -5.07 -7.01 -6.38
N SER A 166 -4.64 -6.28 -7.41
CA SER A 166 -4.19 -6.82 -8.70
C SER A 166 -5.24 -7.75 -9.32
N SER A 167 -6.49 -7.29 -9.36
CA SER A 167 -7.60 -8.03 -9.96
C SER A 167 -7.30 -8.36 -11.43
N GLU A 168 -7.79 -9.49 -11.92
CA GLU A 168 -7.56 -9.89 -13.30
C GLU A 168 -7.98 -8.83 -14.34
N PRO A 169 -9.16 -8.18 -14.23
CA PRO A 169 -9.54 -7.11 -15.16
C PRO A 169 -8.55 -5.94 -15.16
N PHE A 170 -8.02 -5.58 -13.99
CA PHE A 170 -7.02 -4.53 -13.85
C PHE A 170 -5.71 -4.91 -14.52
N ILE A 171 -5.16 -6.07 -14.18
CA ILE A 171 -3.89 -6.57 -14.73
C ILE A 171 -3.96 -6.74 -16.25
N LYS A 172 -5.08 -7.26 -16.76
CA LYS A 172 -5.33 -7.37 -18.19
C LYS A 172 -5.35 -6.02 -18.90
N ALA A 173 -5.96 -5.01 -18.28
CA ALA A 173 -6.11 -3.69 -18.89
C ALA A 173 -4.79 -2.91 -18.92
N ILE A 174 -4.04 -2.89 -17.80
CA ILE A 174 -2.78 -2.14 -17.71
C ILE A 174 -1.57 -2.85 -18.34
N ASN A 175 -1.68 -4.18 -18.53
CA ASN A 175 -0.75 -5.05 -19.25
C ASN A 175 0.75 -4.85 -18.89
N PRO A 176 1.14 -4.97 -17.60
CA PRO A 176 2.53 -4.79 -17.18
C PRO A 176 3.42 -5.94 -17.64
N SER A 177 4.68 -5.64 -17.93
CA SER A 177 5.69 -6.67 -18.20
C SER A 177 6.35 -7.19 -16.93
N ILE A 178 6.44 -6.35 -15.89
CA ILE A 178 7.13 -6.63 -14.63
C ILE A 178 6.21 -6.30 -13.45
N ALA A 179 6.17 -7.19 -12.46
CA ALA A 179 5.48 -7.01 -11.19
C ALA A 179 6.47 -7.10 -10.00
N LEU A 180 6.58 -6.01 -9.25
CA LEU A 180 7.42 -5.91 -8.04
C LEU A 180 6.56 -6.14 -6.80
N ILE A 181 6.83 -7.21 -6.05
CA ILE A 181 6.08 -7.59 -4.87
C ILE A 181 6.96 -7.35 -3.64
N SER A 182 6.57 -6.36 -2.82
CA SER A 182 7.20 -6.12 -1.53
C SER A 182 6.47 -6.91 -0.46
N CYS A 183 7.02 -8.04 -0.05
CA CYS A 183 6.51 -8.91 1.01
C CYS A 183 7.67 -9.39 1.89
N GLY A 184 7.37 -9.72 3.15
CA GLY A 184 8.37 -10.19 4.11
C GLY A 184 8.52 -11.71 4.08
N LEU A 185 9.74 -12.20 4.38
CA LEU A 185 9.97 -13.61 4.66
C LEU A 185 9.07 -14.07 5.81
N ASP A 186 8.43 -15.23 5.65
CA ASP A 186 7.50 -15.81 6.64
C ASP A 186 6.42 -14.84 7.13
N ASN A 187 5.95 -13.94 6.25
CA ASN A 187 4.93 -12.98 6.65
C ASN A 187 3.62 -13.70 7.03
N ARG A 188 3.10 -13.33 8.20
CA ARG A 188 1.91 -13.97 8.80
C ARG A 188 0.61 -13.74 8.04
N TYR A 189 0.61 -12.84 7.06
CA TYR A 189 -0.56 -12.52 6.24
C TYR A 189 -0.71 -13.46 5.04
N GLY A 190 0.34 -14.25 4.73
CA GLY A 190 0.32 -15.17 3.60
C GLY A 190 0.41 -14.46 2.25
N HIS A 191 1.00 -13.25 2.21
CA HIS A 191 1.22 -12.51 0.97
C HIS A 191 2.57 -12.89 0.32
N PRO A 192 2.71 -12.82 -1.01
CA PRO A 192 1.63 -12.67 -1.98
C PRO A 192 0.71 -13.89 -1.99
N ASN A 193 -0.58 -13.67 -2.28
CA ASN A 193 -1.56 -14.74 -2.39
C ASN A 193 -1.40 -15.51 -3.72
N THR A 194 -1.73 -16.81 -3.68
CA THR A 194 -1.64 -17.70 -4.86
C THR A 194 -2.49 -17.19 -6.02
N GLU A 195 -3.64 -16.61 -5.74
CA GLU A 195 -4.55 -16.02 -6.74
C GLU A 195 -3.84 -14.92 -7.53
N THR A 196 -3.20 -13.97 -6.84
CA THR A 196 -2.44 -12.87 -7.45
C THR A 196 -1.25 -13.39 -8.27
N LEU A 197 -0.49 -14.36 -7.74
CA LEU A 197 0.61 -14.99 -8.47
C LEU A 197 0.13 -15.77 -9.71
N THR A 198 -1.04 -16.40 -9.63
CA THR A 198 -1.65 -17.11 -10.75
C THR A 198 -2.05 -16.13 -11.83
N THR A 199 -2.69 -15.00 -11.49
CA THR A 199 -2.96 -13.92 -12.43
C THR A 199 -1.67 -13.49 -13.16
N PHE A 200 -0.60 -13.18 -12.42
CA PHE A 200 0.66 -12.78 -13.06
C PHE A 200 1.24 -13.85 -13.98
N ARG A 201 1.19 -15.12 -13.60
CA ARG A 201 1.63 -16.23 -14.45
C ARG A 201 0.78 -16.36 -15.72
N THR A 202 -0.54 -16.26 -15.60
CA THR A 202 -1.48 -16.37 -16.74
C THR A 202 -1.21 -15.31 -17.80
N TYR A 203 -0.87 -14.09 -17.38
CA TYR A 203 -0.57 -12.97 -18.28
C TYR A 203 0.92 -12.84 -18.63
N GLY A 204 1.76 -13.82 -18.25
CA GLY A 204 3.18 -13.84 -18.62
C GLY A 204 4.01 -12.75 -17.96
N ILE A 205 3.59 -12.24 -16.80
CA ILE A 205 4.21 -11.11 -16.10
C ILE A 205 5.40 -11.62 -15.29
N GLN A 206 6.57 -10.99 -15.48
CA GLN A 206 7.76 -11.34 -14.72
C GLN A 206 7.65 -10.80 -13.29
N THR A 207 7.66 -11.69 -12.30
CA THR A 207 7.53 -11.31 -10.89
C THR A 207 8.89 -11.23 -10.19
N PHE A 208 9.07 -10.20 -9.38
CA PHE A 208 10.21 -10.07 -8.46
C PHE A 208 9.69 -9.87 -7.04
N ARG A 209 10.14 -10.70 -6.11
CA ARG A 209 9.66 -10.69 -4.72
C ARG A 209 10.79 -10.41 -3.74
N THR A 210 10.53 -9.53 -2.78
CA THR A 210 11.53 -9.14 -1.77
C THR A 210 11.79 -10.21 -0.71
N ASP A 211 10.84 -11.11 -0.45
CA ASP A 211 11.03 -12.24 0.48
C ASP A 211 11.98 -13.31 -0.09
N GLU A 212 11.99 -13.50 -1.40
CA GLU A 212 12.89 -14.44 -2.08
C GLU A 212 14.27 -13.81 -2.36
N SER A 213 14.27 -12.56 -2.80
CA SER A 213 15.43 -11.91 -3.44
C SER A 213 16.03 -10.74 -2.65
N GLY A 214 15.44 -10.36 -1.51
CA GLY A 214 15.83 -9.17 -0.76
C GLY A 214 15.52 -7.88 -1.53
N ALA A 215 16.40 -6.89 -1.48
CA ALA A 215 16.16 -5.62 -2.16
C ALA A 215 16.23 -5.79 -3.69
N ILE A 216 15.25 -5.25 -4.41
CA ILE A 216 15.23 -5.22 -5.88
C ILE A 216 15.76 -3.85 -6.33
N LYS A 217 16.80 -3.83 -7.15
CA LYS A 217 17.45 -2.62 -7.63
C LYS A 217 17.26 -2.46 -9.12
N PHE A 218 16.89 -1.25 -9.54
CA PHE A 218 16.95 -0.82 -10.92
C PHE A 218 18.23 -0.02 -11.09
N GLU A 219 19.09 -0.45 -12.00
CA GLU A 219 20.39 0.17 -12.25
C GLU A 219 20.46 0.61 -13.71
N LYS A 220 20.86 1.86 -13.93
CA LYS A 220 21.03 2.44 -15.26
C LYS A 220 22.51 2.58 -15.56
N ASN A 221 22.95 1.98 -16.67
CA ASN A 221 24.24 2.28 -17.27
C ASN A 221 24.03 3.27 -18.45
N SER A 222 25.09 3.63 -19.16
CA SER A 222 25.03 4.68 -20.20
C SER A 222 24.09 4.36 -21.38
N LYS A 223 23.68 3.10 -21.58
CA LYS A 223 22.89 2.66 -22.74
C LYS A 223 21.66 1.81 -22.41
N SER A 224 21.59 1.20 -21.24
CA SER A 224 20.50 0.33 -20.82
C SER A 224 20.24 0.43 -19.31
N TRP A 225 19.12 -0.14 -18.88
CA TRP A 225 18.87 -0.43 -17.48
C TRP A 225 18.80 -1.94 -17.27
N HIS A 226 19.08 -2.39 -16.07
CA HIS A 226 18.91 -3.77 -15.64
C HIS A 226 18.34 -3.84 -14.23
N ILE A 227 17.76 -5.00 -13.91
CA ILE A 227 17.31 -5.31 -12.55
C ILE A 227 18.34 -6.23 -11.90
N SER A 228 18.76 -5.89 -10.69
CA SER A 228 19.57 -6.75 -9.82
C SER A 228 18.87 -6.96 -8.48
N THR A 229 19.26 -8.00 -7.76
CA THR A 229 18.71 -8.31 -6.43
C THR A 229 19.83 -8.38 -5.40
N VAL A 230 19.53 -8.01 -4.16
CA VAL A 230 20.48 -7.99 -3.05
C VAL A 230 19.88 -8.73 -1.87
N LYS A 231 20.46 -9.89 -1.57
CA LYS A 231 20.08 -10.74 -0.45
C LYS A 231 21.10 -10.69 0.67
#